data_AF-A0A0H2SIS7-F1
#
_entry.id   AF-A0A0H2SIS7-F1
#
_cell.length_a   1.000
_cell.length_b   1.000
_cell.length_c   1.000
_cell.angle_alpha   90.00
_cell.angle_beta   90.00
_cell.angle_gamma   90.00
#
_symmetry.space_group_name_H-M   'P 1'
#
loop_
_entity.id
_entity.type
_entity.pdbx_description
1 polymer ?
#
loop_
_entity_poly.entity_id
_entity_poly.type
_entity_poly.pdbx_seq_one_letter_code
_entity_poly.pdbx_strand_id
1 'polypeptide(L)'
;MQQFLYPASHEFEKLTTDAINTKIARHSSCTACDAACSGLRPSPIVTVVADDSEELIGSGDVQYLSECACGHGLQEHEADEGLLGRDEYIRRARVSIRLDELLSVSFVVFLHPPCRDS
;
A
#
# COMPACT_ATOMS: atom_id res chain seq x y z
N MET A 1 -5.66 14.44 -12.16
CA MET A 1 -5.80 13.48 -11.06
C MET A 1 -5.12 12.21 -11.50
N GLN A 2 -4.23 11.67 -10.67
CA GLN A 2 -3.59 10.38 -10.92
C GLN A 2 -4.36 9.31 -10.14
N GLN A 3 -4.61 8.17 -10.78
CA GLN A 3 -5.36 7.06 -10.22
C GLN A 3 -4.42 5.88 -10.04
N PHE A 4 -4.47 5.26 -8.86
CA PHE A 4 -3.69 4.06 -8.55
C PHE A 4 -4.62 2.90 -8.18
N LEU A 5 -4.10 1.70 -8.34
CA LEU A 5 -4.81 0.48 -7.99
C LEU A 5 -4.64 0.11 -6.52
N TYR A 6 -5.68 -0.53 -6.01
CA TYR A 6 -5.68 -1.27 -4.78
C TYR A 6 -5.95 -2.74 -5.06
N PRO A 7 -5.11 -3.67 -4.54
CA PRO A 7 -5.33 -5.09 -4.76
C PRO A 7 -6.55 -5.56 -3.96
N ALA A 8 -7.64 -5.87 -4.65
CA ALA A 8 -8.91 -6.28 -4.06
C ALA A 8 -8.85 -7.73 -3.57
N SER A 9 -8.16 -8.60 -4.33
CA SER A 9 -8.09 -10.02 -4.01
C SER A 9 -7.53 -10.29 -2.60
N HIS A 10 -8.09 -11.30 -1.98
CA HIS A 10 -7.66 -11.81 -0.68
C HIS A 10 -6.95 -13.16 -0.80
N GLU A 11 -6.90 -13.73 -2.00
CA GLU A 11 -6.22 -14.98 -2.26
C GLU A 11 -4.75 -14.70 -2.55
N PHE A 12 -3.86 -15.06 -1.61
CA PHE A 12 -2.43 -14.80 -1.72
C PHE A 12 -1.82 -15.26 -3.07
N GLU A 13 -2.26 -16.40 -3.59
CA GLU A 13 -1.76 -16.97 -4.86
C GLU A 13 -2.18 -16.19 -6.11
N LYS A 14 -3.20 -15.34 -6.00
CA LYS A 14 -3.67 -14.48 -7.10
C LYS A 14 -3.01 -13.10 -7.10
N LEU A 15 -2.22 -12.78 -6.07
CA LEU A 15 -1.58 -11.48 -5.93
C LEU A 15 -0.19 -11.48 -6.57
N THR A 16 0.12 -10.41 -7.31
CA THR A 16 1.49 -10.13 -7.76
C THR A 16 2.35 -9.63 -6.59
N THR A 17 3.67 -9.61 -6.77
CA THR A 17 4.59 -9.04 -5.78
C THR A 17 4.24 -7.61 -5.43
N ASP A 18 3.95 -6.75 -6.41
CA ASP A 18 3.58 -5.35 -6.18
C ASP A 18 2.27 -5.22 -5.38
N ALA A 19 1.29 -6.10 -5.66
CA ALA A 19 0.04 -6.16 -4.93
C ALA A 19 0.28 -6.57 -3.46
N ILE A 20 1.11 -7.59 -3.22
CA ILE A 20 1.48 -8.02 -1.87
C ILE A 20 2.21 -6.89 -1.14
N ASN A 21 3.20 -6.25 -1.78
CA ASN A 21 3.95 -5.15 -1.19
C ASN A 21 3.03 -4.00 -0.81
N THR A 22 2.08 -3.65 -1.68
CA THR A 22 1.09 -2.58 -1.42
C THR A 22 0.23 -2.91 -0.19
N LYS A 23 -0.21 -4.17 -0.05
CA LYS A 23 -0.96 -4.62 1.14
C LYS A 23 -0.12 -4.54 2.41
N ILE A 24 1.12 -5.02 2.39
CA ILE A 24 2.02 -4.97 3.55
C ILE A 24 2.28 -3.52 3.96
N ALA A 25 2.68 -2.68 3.01
CA ALA A 25 3.06 -1.31 3.24
C ALA A 25 1.92 -0.49 3.87
N ARG A 26 0.67 -0.76 3.48
CA ARG A 26 -0.52 -0.08 4.03
C ARG A 26 -0.71 -0.24 5.53
N HIS A 27 -0.25 -1.36 6.07
CA HIS A 27 -0.41 -1.72 7.48
C HIS A 27 0.92 -1.67 8.25
N SER A 28 1.98 -1.17 7.62
CA SER A 28 3.33 -1.10 8.20
C SER A 28 3.76 0.36 8.35
N SER A 29 4.29 0.70 9.53
CA SER A 29 4.80 2.04 9.79
C SER A 29 5.99 2.39 8.91
N CYS A 30 6.11 3.66 8.53
CA CYS A 30 7.30 4.13 7.83
C CYS A 30 8.49 4.15 8.79
N THR A 31 9.59 3.52 8.40
CA THR A 31 10.84 3.46 9.17
C THR A 31 11.72 4.69 9.00
N ALA A 32 11.49 5.50 7.97
CA ALA A 32 12.24 6.71 7.65
C ALA A 32 11.60 8.00 8.18
N CYS A 33 10.33 7.95 8.61
CA CYS A 33 9.64 9.12 9.15
C CYS A 33 9.75 9.19 10.68
N ASP A 34 10.13 10.36 11.19
CA ASP A 34 9.98 10.70 12.61
C ASP A 34 8.51 10.97 13.00
N ALA A 35 7.67 11.25 11.99
CA ALA A 35 6.23 11.42 12.16
C ALA A 35 5.52 10.07 12.33
N ALA A 36 4.35 10.05 12.97
CA ALA A 36 3.50 8.88 13.16
C ALA A 36 2.84 8.38 11.85
N CYS A 37 3.66 8.05 10.84
CA CYS A 37 3.21 7.47 9.58
C CYS A 37 2.95 5.98 9.78
N SER A 38 1.69 5.61 9.99
CA SER A 38 1.30 4.25 10.39
C SER A 38 1.01 3.30 9.22
N GLY A 39 1.35 3.68 7.99
CA GLY A 39 0.97 2.93 6.80
C GLY A 39 1.14 3.73 5.50
N LEU A 40 1.28 3.03 4.39
CA LEU A 40 1.25 3.60 3.05
C LEU A 40 -0.12 4.27 2.80
N ARG A 41 -0.12 5.57 2.57
CA ARG A 41 -1.32 6.38 2.30
C ARG A 41 -1.16 7.12 0.98
N PRO A 42 -2.20 7.20 0.14
CA PRO A 42 -2.14 8.03 -1.06
C PRO A 42 -2.04 9.51 -0.69
N SER A 43 -1.37 10.29 -1.55
CA SER A 43 -1.41 11.74 -1.47
C SER A 43 -2.85 12.26 -1.57
N PRO A 44 -3.23 13.39 -0.94
CA PRO A 44 -4.61 13.92 -0.97
C PRO A 44 -5.17 14.20 -2.37
N ILE A 45 -4.31 14.33 -3.37
CA ILE A 45 -4.68 14.58 -4.78
C ILE A 45 -4.77 13.31 -5.63
N VAL A 46 -4.48 12.15 -5.03
CA VAL A 46 -4.47 10.84 -5.66
C VAL A 46 -5.73 10.07 -5.28
N THR A 47 -6.36 9.45 -6.27
CA THR A 47 -7.48 8.54 -6.04
C THR A 47 -6.99 7.10 -6.15
N VAL A 48 -7.46 6.25 -5.24
CA VAL A 48 -7.18 4.81 -5.29
C VAL A 48 -8.48 4.07 -5.58
N VAL A 49 -8.44 3.13 -6.52
CA VAL A 49 -9.59 2.27 -6.86
C VAL A 49 -9.20 0.80 -6.77
N ALA A 50 -10.18 -0.06 -6.52
CA ALA A 50 -9.96 -1.50 -6.49
C ALA A 50 -9.62 -2.03 -7.90
N ASP A 51 -8.66 -2.96 -7.99
CA ASP A 51 -8.18 -3.58 -9.24
C ASP A 51 -9.21 -4.51 -9.91
N ASP A 52 -10.29 -4.84 -9.23
CA ASP A 52 -11.43 -5.60 -9.72
C ASP A 52 -12.64 -4.71 -10.11
N SER A 53 -12.51 -3.39 -10.00
CA SER A 53 -13.60 -2.47 -10.32
C SER A 53 -13.84 -2.38 -11.83
N GLU A 54 -15.12 -2.41 -12.26
CA GLU A 54 -15.51 -2.27 -13.67
C GLU A 54 -15.14 -0.89 -14.26
N GLU A 55 -14.82 0.08 -13.40
CA GLU A 55 -14.35 1.42 -13.78
C GLU A 55 -12.94 1.43 -14.40
N LEU A 56 -12.22 0.31 -14.34
CA LEU A 56 -10.86 0.18 -14.90
C LEU A 56 -10.83 -0.08 -16.41
N ILE A 57 -11.98 -0.28 -17.06
CA ILE A 57 -12.06 -0.53 -18.50
C ILE A 57 -11.78 0.77 -19.25
N GLY A 58 -10.50 1.08 -19.50
CA GLY A 58 -10.08 2.11 -20.47
C GLY A 58 -8.90 3.00 -20.10
N SER A 59 -8.28 2.84 -18.92
CA SER A 59 -7.06 3.59 -18.57
C SER A 59 -5.82 2.72 -18.80
N GLY A 60 -4.94 3.13 -19.72
CA GLY A 60 -3.64 2.50 -19.93
C GLY A 60 -2.73 2.68 -18.71
N ASP A 61 -1.88 1.67 -18.45
CA ASP A 61 -0.84 1.62 -17.41
C ASP A 61 -1.29 2.05 -16.00
N VAL A 62 -2.30 1.37 -15.47
CA VAL A 62 -2.71 1.53 -14.06
C VAL A 62 -1.74 0.76 -13.16
N GLN A 63 -1.04 1.47 -12.27
CA GLN A 63 -0.06 0.90 -11.33
C GLN A 63 -0.63 0.89 -9.90
N TYR A 64 -0.09 0.01 -9.06
CA TYR A 64 -0.34 0.07 -7.62
C TYR A 64 0.37 1.28 -7.01
N LEU A 65 -0.18 1.78 -5.88
CA LEU A 65 0.42 2.87 -5.14
C LEU A 65 1.81 2.45 -4.62
N SER A 66 2.86 3.13 -5.07
CA SER A 66 4.25 2.84 -4.69
C SER A 66 4.88 3.89 -3.79
N GLU A 67 4.27 5.07 -3.67
CA GLU A 67 4.74 6.20 -2.86
C GLU A 67 3.67 6.67 -1.87
N CYS A 68 4.08 6.90 -0.63
CA CYS A 68 3.23 7.39 0.43
C CYS A 68 3.07 8.92 0.36
N ALA A 69 1.99 9.45 0.93
CA ALA A 69 1.83 10.87 1.21
C ALA A 69 2.95 11.47 2.08
N CYS A 70 3.68 10.62 2.81
CA CYS A 70 4.84 11.04 3.60
C CYS A 70 6.10 11.26 2.74
N GLY A 71 6.11 10.82 1.48
CA GLY A 71 7.23 10.94 0.53
C GLY A 71 8.06 9.66 0.34
N HIS A 72 7.84 8.62 1.17
CA HIS A 72 8.62 7.38 1.13
C HIS A 72 7.88 6.24 0.42
N GLY A 73 8.65 5.25 -0.05
CA GLY A 73 8.15 4.15 -0.85
C GLY A 73 7.80 2.89 -0.06
N LEU A 74 7.53 1.82 -0.79
CA LEU A 74 7.19 0.50 -0.22
C LEU A 74 8.30 -0.04 0.71
N GLN A 75 9.56 0.23 0.39
CA GLN A 75 10.70 -0.29 1.16
C GLN A 75 10.75 0.31 2.58
N GLU A 76 10.60 1.63 2.71
CA GLU A 76 10.56 2.30 4.02
C GLU A 76 9.32 1.91 4.82
N HIS A 77 8.26 1.47 4.14
CA HIS A 77 7.06 0.86 4.72
C HIS A 77 7.19 -0.67 4.89
N GLU A 78 8.42 -1.18 4.99
CA GLU A 78 8.72 -2.58 5.28
C GLU A 78 8.02 -3.60 4.35
N ALA A 79 7.92 -3.26 3.06
CA ALA A 79 7.33 -4.11 2.03
C ALA A 79 8.36 -4.48 0.96
N ASP A 80 9.40 -5.22 1.38
CA ASP A 80 10.49 -5.70 0.54
C ASP A 80 10.92 -7.10 0.98
N GLU A 81 10.73 -8.11 0.11
CA GLU A 81 11.11 -9.50 0.41
C GLU A 81 12.63 -9.67 0.60
N GLY A 82 13.44 -8.92 -0.15
CA GLY A 82 14.90 -8.99 -0.08
C GLY A 82 15.45 -8.52 1.26
N LEU A 83 14.82 -7.49 1.87
CA LEU A 83 15.19 -6.99 3.19
C LEU A 83 14.61 -7.82 4.34
N LEU A 84 13.35 -8.27 4.22
CA LEU A 84 12.68 -9.01 5.29
C LEU A 84 13.07 -10.49 5.35
N GLY A 85 13.46 -11.07 4.22
CA GLY A 85 13.52 -12.51 4.04
C GLY A 85 12.12 -13.12 3.81
N ARG A 86 12.12 -14.25 3.09
CA ARG A 86 10.90 -14.90 2.58
C ARG A 86 9.86 -15.23 3.65
N ASP A 87 10.28 -15.76 4.79
CA ASP A 87 9.34 -16.22 5.83
C ASP A 87 8.60 -15.06 6.47
N GLU A 88 9.30 -13.97 6.79
CA GLU A 88 8.70 -12.77 7.37
C GLU A 88 7.84 -12.03 6.36
N TYR A 89 8.28 -11.96 5.11
CA TYR A 89 7.51 -11.41 4.00
C TYR A 89 6.16 -12.13 3.83
N ILE A 90 6.17 -13.47 3.80
CA ILE A 90 4.93 -14.28 3.72
C ILE A 90 4.05 -14.06 4.97
N ARG A 91 4.64 -14.00 6.16
CA ARG A 91 3.89 -13.76 7.40
C ARG A 91 3.17 -12.41 7.34
N ARG A 92 3.88 -11.34 6.99
CA ARG A 92 3.31 -9.99 6.86
C ARG A 92 2.24 -9.92 5.78
N ALA A 93 2.48 -10.53 4.62
CA ALA A 93 1.51 -10.59 3.53
C ALA A 93 0.18 -11.21 3.97
N ARG A 94 0.22 -12.37 4.65
CA ARG A 94 -0.97 -13.05 5.15
C ARG A 94 -1.72 -12.20 6.18
N VAL A 95 -1.00 -11.54 7.07
CA VAL A 95 -1.59 -10.64 8.07
C VAL A 95 -2.26 -9.44 7.38
N SER A 96 -1.59 -8.79 6.43
CA SER A 96 -2.16 -7.64 5.71
C SER A 96 -3.41 -8.01 4.91
N ILE A 97 -3.40 -9.15 4.23
CA ILE A 97 -4.56 -9.69 3.52
C ILE A 97 -5.72 -9.89 4.49
N ARG A 98 -5.47 -10.52 5.64
CA ARG A 98 -6.51 -10.78 6.62
C ARG A 98 -7.05 -9.50 7.26
N LEU A 99 -6.21 -8.49 7.48
CA LEU A 99 -6.64 -7.18 7.95
C LEU A 99 -7.56 -6.51 6.94
N ASP A 100 -7.26 -6.58 5.65
CA ASP A 100 -8.11 -6.03 4.59
C ASP A 100 -9.47 -6.72 4.50
N GLU A 101 -9.51 -8.03 4.69
CA GLU A 101 -10.77 -8.79 4.70
C GLU A 101 -11.66 -8.41 5.89
N LEU A 102 -11.05 -8.19 7.05
CA LEU A 102 -11.77 -7.98 8.31
C LEU A 102 -12.19 -6.52 8.52
N LEU A 103 -11.35 -5.59 8.10
CA LEU A 103 -11.60 -4.18 8.21
C LEU A 103 -12.12 -3.72 6.86
N SER A 104 -13.38 -3.27 6.79
CA SER A 104 -13.84 -2.49 5.66
C SER A 104 -13.06 -1.17 5.65
N VAL A 105 -11.84 -1.19 5.11
CA VAL A 105 -10.84 -0.14 5.35
C VAL A 105 -11.32 1.15 4.69
N SER A 106 -11.93 2.01 5.48
CA SER A 106 -12.27 3.38 5.07
C SER A 106 -10.96 4.14 4.93
N PHE A 107 -10.75 4.77 3.77
CA PHE A 107 -9.63 5.67 3.54
C PHE A 107 -9.84 6.92 4.40
N VAL A 108 -9.38 6.88 5.65
CA VAL A 108 -9.32 8.09 6.46
C VAL A 108 -8.18 8.92 5.89
N VAL A 109 -8.53 10.02 5.23
CA VAL A 109 -7.58 11.02 4.74
C VAL A 109 -6.97 11.70 5.97
N PHE A 110 -5.91 11.12 6.50
CA PHE A 110 -5.08 11.85 7.44
C PHE A 110 -4.15 12.75 6.63
N LEU A 111 -4.40 14.06 6.73
CA LEU A 111 -3.48 15.10 6.26
C LEU A 111 -2.22 15.06 7.11
N HIS A 112 -1.34 14.10 6.85
CA HIS A 112 0.01 14.14 7.42
C HIS A 112 0.84 15.10 6.57
N PRO A 113 1.55 16.06 7.20
CA PRO A 113 2.53 16.85 6.48
C PRO A 113 3.61 15.90 5.91
N PRO A 114 4.16 16.20 4.72
CA PRO A 114 5.26 15.40 4.16
C PRO A 114 6.42 15.36 5.15
N CYS A 115 7.06 14.20 5.29
CA CYS A 115 8.26 14.07 6.12
C CYS A 115 9.33 14.97 5.49
N ARG A 116 9.87 15.92 6.27
CA ARG A 116 11.01 16.71 5.82
C ARG A 116 12.25 15.85 5.99
N ASP A 117 12.89 15.49 4.89
CA ASP A 117 14.21 14.89 4.91
C ASP A 117 15.14 15.78 5.73
N SER A 118 15.71 15.22 6.81
CA SER A 118 16.73 15.88 7.64
C SER A 118 18.12 15.57 7.11
#